data_AF-A0A6B3SMW5-F1
#
_entry.id   AF-A0A6B3SMW5-F1
#
_cell.length_a   1.000
_cell.length_b   1.000
_cell.length_c   1.000
_cell.angle_alpha   90.00
_cell.angle_beta   90.00
_cell.angle_gamma   90.00
#
_symmetry.space_group_name_H-M   'P 1'
#
loop_
_entity.id
_entity.type
_entity.pdbx_description
1 polymer ?
#
loop_
_entity_poly.entity_id
_entity_poly.type
_entity_poly.pdbx_seq_one_letter_code
_entity_poly.pdbx_strand_id
1 'polypeptide(L)'
;MVDDALAKIGLVRFVALTVHNSHGALVVAVHSQLMATVPEAMALGAQVVFDIERFELPLDLPKVPRLIAWHPRYTADLAHVALRACVMRVMSERNWTGPPLDGMDFSPVRRR
;
A
#
# COMPACT_ATOMS: atom_id res chain seq x y z
N MET A 1 -5.02 -9.09 8.88
CA MET A 1 -4.04 -9.08 7.77
C MET A 1 -3.83 -10.51 7.28
N VAL A 2 -3.07 -10.79 6.21
CA VAL A 2 -3.06 -12.07 5.44
C VAL A 2 -3.29 -13.35 6.27
N ASP A 3 -2.58 -13.54 7.37
CA ASP A 3 -2.74 -14.71 8.27
C ASP A 3 -4.15 -14.87 8.83
N ASP A 4 -4.81 -13.77 9.22
CA ASP A 4 -6.20 -13.78 9.70
C ASP A 4 -7.16 -14.20 8.58
N ALA A 5 -6.89 -13.77 7.34
CA ALA A 5 -7.74 -14.12 6.20
C ALA A 5 -7.60 -15.60 5.85
N LEU A 6 -6.37 -16.14 5.90
CA LEU A 6 -6.12 -17.58 5.77
C LEU A 6 -6.80 -18.36 6.90
N ALA A 7 -6.68 -17.91 8.15
CA ALA A 7 -7.28 -18.58 9.29
C ALA A 7 -8.81 -18.64 9.20
N LYS A 8 -9.47 -17.57 8.70
CA LYS A 8 -10.92 -17.55 8.47
C LYS A 8 -11.41 -18.63 7.50
N ILE A 9 -10.57 -19.06 6.57
CA ILE A 9 -10.86 -20.15 5.61
C ILE A 9 -10.19 -21.47 5.99
N GLY A 10 -9.70 -21.60 7.24
CA GLY A 10 -9.09 -22.82 7.76
C GLY A 10 -7.72 -23.15 7.17
N LEU A 11 -7.05 -22.19 6.55
CA LEU A 11 -5.71 -22.35 5.97
C LEU A 11 -4.63 -21.73 6.88
N VAL A 12 -3.43 -22.29 6.76
CA VAL A 12 -2.22 -21.76 7.36
C VAL A 12 -1.13 -21.70 6.31
N ARG A 13 -0.21 -20.73 6.42
CA ARG A 13 0.97 -20.64 5.54
C ARG A 13 2.23 -21.04 6.28
N PHE A 14 3.22 -21.51 5.52
CA PHE A 14 4.57 -21.69 6.03
C PHE A 14 5.32 -20.35 6.02
N VAL A 15 5.75 -19.89 7.20
CA VAL A 15 6.50 -18.64 7.35
C VAL A 15 8.00 -18.97 7.45
N ALA A 16 8.71 -18.87 6.33
CA ALA A 16 10.15 -19.13 6.27
C ALA A 16 10.99 -18.03 6.96
N LEU A 17 10.51 -16.79 6.95
CA LEU A 17 11.19 -15.62 7.51
C LEU A 17 10.18 -14.55 7.93
N THR A 18 10.51 -13.80 8.98
CA THR A 18 9.81 -12.56 9.36
C THR A 18 10.77 -11.38 9.30
N VAL A 19 10.27 -10.26 8.77
CA VAL A 19 11.03 -9.01 8.59
C VAL A 19 10.23 -7.83 9.12
N HIS A 20 10.90 -6.70 9.33
CA HIS A 20 10.31 -5.51 9.95
C HIS A 20 9.27 -4.79 9.10
N ASN A 21 9.32 -4.89 7.77
CA ASN A 21 8.42 -4.18 6.86
C ASN A 21 8.29 -4.88 5.49
N SER A 22 7.28 -4.47 4.73
CA SER A 22 6.95 -5.03 3.41
C SER A 22 8.03 -4.77 2.34
N HIS A 23 8.80 -3.69 2.43
CA HIS A 23 9.92 -3.45 1.53
C HIS A 23 11.03 -4.50 1.73
N GLY A 24 11.38 -4.81 2.98
CA GLY A 24 12.31 -5.90 3.29
C GLY A 24 11.81 -7.25 2.79
N ALA A 25 10.50 -7.51 2.90
CA ALA A 25 9.90 -8.75 2.40
C ALA A 25 10.00 -8.84 0.87
N LEU A 26 9.78 -7.73 0.16
CA LEU A 26 9.94 -7.65 -1.29
C LEU A 26 11.38 -7.92 -1.72
N VAL A 27 12.36 -7.28 -1.08
CA VAL A 27 13.79 -7.49 -1.39
C VAL A 27 14.18 -8.95 -1.17
N VAL A 28 13.72 -9.59 -0.11
CA VAL A 28 13.96 -11.02 0.12
C VAL A 28 13.32 -11.87 -0.97
N ALA A 29 12.08 -11.61 -1.35
CA ALA A 29 11.38 -12.35 -2.40
C ALA A 29 12.10 -12.23 -3.76
N VAL A 30 12.55 -11.04 -4.13
CA VAL A 30 13.30 -10.78 -5.38
C VAL A 30 14.61 -11.58 -5.46
N HIS A 31 15.28 -11.83 -4.32
CA HIS A 31 16.59 -12.48 -4.28
C HIS A 31 16.56 -13.91 -3.74
N SER A 32 15.39 -14.55 -3.70
CA SER A 32 15.26 -15.92 -3.17
C SER A 32 14.18 -16.71 -3.92
N GLN A 33 13.91 -17.92 -3.45
CA GLN A 33 12.81 -18.77 -3.92
C GLN A 33 11.58 -18.64 -3.00
N LEU A 34 11.43 -17.50 -2.31
CA LEU A 34 10.32 -17.21 -1.43
C LEU A 34 9.34 -16.23 -2.09
N MET A 35 8.08 -16.29 -1.69
CA MET A 35 7.05 -15.33 -2.11
C MET A 35 6.69 -14.39 -0.96
N ALA A 36 6.26 -13.17 -1.28
CA ALA A 36 5.81 -12.19 -0.30
C ALA A 36 4.50 -11.52 -0.74
N THR A 37 3.61 -11.27 0.22
CA THR A 37 2.44 -10.40 0.00
C THR A 37 2.83 -8.97 0.36
N VAL A 38 2.81 -8.08 -0.63
CA VAL A 38 3.22 -6.67 -0.49
C VAL A 38 2.15 -5.74 -1.09
N PRO A 39 2.16 -4.43 -0.76
CA PRO A 39 1.30 -3.47 -1.46
C PRO A 39 1.56 -3.50 -2.97
N GLU A 40 0.49 -3.52 -3.76
CA GLU A 40 0.55 -3.66 -5.22
C GLU A 40 1.47 -2.62 -5.88
N ALA A 41 1.43 -1.37 -5.42
CA ALA A 41 2.30 -0.31 -5.93
C ALA A 41 3.80 -0.62 -5.77
N MET A 42 4.20 -1.32 -4.70
CA MET A 42 5.59 -1.76 -4.51
C MET A 42 5.96 -2.87 -5.49
N ALA A 43 5.07 -3.84 -5.71
CA ALA A 43 5.29 -4.92 -6.67
C ALA A 43 5.44 -4.38 -8.09
N LEU A 44 4.58 -3.45 -8.51
CA LEU A 44 4.68 -2.80 -9.82
C LEU A 44 6.00 -2.03 -9.99
N GLY A 45 6.42 -1.29 -8.96
CA GLY A 45 7.72 -0.59 -9.00
C GLY A 45 8.90 -1.55 -9.11
N ALA A 46 8.85 -2.69 -8.42
CA ALA A 46 9.91 -3.70 -8.49
C ALA A 46 9.97 -4.42 -9.85
N GLN A 47 8.83 -4.66 -10.51
CA GLN A 47 8.80 -5.27 -11.85
C GLN A 47 9.52 -4.44 -12.93
N VAL A 48 9.70 -3.14 -12.70
CA VAL A 48 10.48 -2.27 -13.62
C VAL A 48 11.98 -2.55 -13.53
N VAL A 49 12.46 -3.06 -12.39
CA VAL A 49 13.89 -3.19 -12.07
C VAL A 49 14.33 -4.65 -11.98
N PHE A 50 13.41 -5.55 -11.62
CA PHE A 50 13.67 -6.95 -11.36
C PHE A 50 12.74 -7.83 -12.16
N ASP A 51 13.27 -8.98 -12.61
CA ASP A 51 12.49 -10.01 -13.29
C ASP A 51 11.69 -10.82 -12.27
N ILE A 52 10.55 -10.27 -11.85
CA ILE A 52 9.63 -10.91 -10.91
C ILE A 52 8.23 -10.99 -11.48
N GLU A 53 7.56 -12.09 -11.17
CA GLU A 53 6.15 -12.24 -11.44
C GLU A 53 5.30 -11.76 -10.25
N ARG A 54 4.13 -11.21 -10.58
CA ARG A 54 3.09 -10.88 -9.61
C ARG A 54 1.84 -11.67 -9.95
N PHE A 55 1.13 -12.09 -8.94
CA PHE A 55 -0.15 -12.77 -9.07
C PHE A 55 -1.19 -12.03 -8.25
N GLU A 56 -2.45 -12.14 -8.67
CA GLU A 56 -3.57 -11.67 -7.87
C GLU A 56 -3.60 -12.45 -6.54
N LEU A 57 -3.77 -11.73 -5.44
CA LEU A 57 -3.82 -12.36 -4.14
C LEU A 57 -5.14 -13.16 -4.02
N PRO A 58 -5.10 -14.49 -3.82
CA PRO A 58 -6.30 -15.32 -3.78
C PRO A 58 -6.99 -15.25 -2.41
N LEU A 59 -7.04 -14.06 -1.82
CA LEU A 59 -7.66 -13.77 -0.53
C LEU A 59 -8.46 -12.49 -0.65
N ASP A 60 -9.70 -12.53 -0.18
CA ASP A 60 -10.50 -11.33 -0.02
C ASP A 60 -9.98 -10.51 1.18
N LEU A 61 -9.16 -9.51 0.88
CA LEU A 61 -8.60 -8.59 1.87
C LEU A 61 -9.22 -7.20 1.71
N PRO A 62 -9.56 -6.53 2.81
CA PRO A 62 -10.00 -5.15 2.74
C PRO A 62 -8.87 -4.28 2.17
N LYS A 63 -9.23 -3.39 1.23
CA LYS A 63 -8.30 -2.39 0.70
C LYS A 63 -7.81 -1.50 1.83
N VAL A 64 -6.49 -1.28 1.90
CA VAL A 64 -5.89 -0.37 2.88
C VAL A 64 -5.96 1.06 2.33
N PRO A 65 -6.70 1.99 2.97
CA PRO A 65 -6.81 3.36 2.48
C PRO A 65 -5.48 4.09 2.65
N ARG A 66 -5.12 4.92 1.67
CA ARG A 66 -4.06 5.91 1.83
C ARG A 66 -4.65 7.18 2.40
N LEU A 67 -4.11 7.63 3.53
CA LEU A 67 -4.64 8.77 4.29
C LEU A 67 -3.56 9.83 4.51
N ILE A 68 -3.96 11.10 4.53
CA ILE A 68 -3.14 12.21 5.01
C ILE A 68 -3.74 12.70 6.32
N ALA A 69 -2.95 12.66 7.39
CA ALA A 69 -3.35 13.15 8.71
C ALA A 69 -2.51 14.37 9.11
N TRP A 70 -3.13 15.34 9.77
CA TRP A 70 -2.46 16.49 10.36
C TRP A 70 -3.15 16.91 11.66
N HIS A 71 -2.40 17.59 12.52
CA HIS A 71 -2.96 18.16 13.74
C HIS A 71 -3.87 19.36 13.40
N PRO A 72 -5.07 19.50 14.02
CA PRO A 72 -6.02 20.58 13.68
C PRO A 72 -5.45 22.00 13.69
N ARG A 73 -4.43 22.26 14.54
CA ARG A 73 -3.67 23.50 14.59
C ARG A 73 -3.10 23.94 13.22
N TYR A 74 -2.78 23.00 12.33
CA TYR A 74 -2.20 23.28 11.01
C TYR A 74 -3.23 23.23 9.87
N THR A 75 -4.52 23.33 10.20
CA THR A 75 -5.58 23.33 9.19
C THR A 75 -5.49 24.57 8.31
N ALA A 76 -5.35 25.75 8.94
CA ALA A 76 -5.28 27.04 8.27
C ALA A 76 -3.83 27.49 7.93
N ASP A 77 -2.81 26.72 8.30
CA ASP A 77 -1.43 27.05 7.98
C ASP A 77 -1.18 26.93 6.47
N LEU A 78 -0.71 28.02 5.85
CA LEU A 78 -0.57 28.12 4.39
C LEU A 78 0.44 27.12 3.82
N ALA A 79 1.54 26.87 4.53
CA ALA A 79 2.54 25.92 4.08
C ALA A 79 1.99 24.49 4.10
N HIS A 80 1.27 24.13 5.17
CA HIS A 80 0.58 22.85 5.26
C HIS A 80 -0.54 22.70 4.22
N VAL A 81 -1.33 23.74 3.95
CA VAL A 81 -2.35 23.73 2.89
C VAL A 81 -1.71 23.47 1.53
N ALA A 82 -0.65 24.20 1.19
CA ALA A 82 0.06 24.04 -0.06
C ALA A 82 0.67 22.63 -0.20
N LEU A 83 1.29 22.11 0.87
CA LEU A 83 1.86 20.76 0.88
C LEU A 83 0.78 19.70 0.67
N ARG A 84 -0.33 19.77 1.40
CA ARG A 84 -1.45 18.82 1.24
C ARG A 84 -1.99 18.88 -0.18
N ALA A 85 -2.24 20.07 -0.73
CA ALA A 85 -2.67 20.22 -2.12
C ALA A 85 -1.68 19.61 -3.12
N CYS A 86 -0.38 19.76 -2.88
CA CYS A 86 0.66 19.16 -3.71
C CYS A 86 0.62 17.62 -3.65
N VAL A 87 0.57 17.04 -2.44
CA VAL A 87 0.49 15.58 -2.27
C VAL A 87 -0.77 15.03 -2.91
N MET A 88 -1.93 15.65 -2.69
CA MET A 88 -3.19 15.22 -3.31
C MET A 88 -3.12 15.26 -4.84
N ARG A 89 -2.47 16.28 -5.41
CA ARG A 89 -2.27 16.38 -6.86
C ARG A 89 -1.39 15.25 -7.39
N VAL A 90 -0.24 14.98 -6.77
CA VAL A 90 0.68 13.91 -7.21
C VAL A 90 0.06 12.53 -7.02
N MET A 91 -0.71 12.34 -5.95
CA MET A 91 -1.38 11.08 -5.63
C MET A 91 -2.72 10.90 -6.36
N SER A 92 -3.15 11.85 -7.20
CA SER A 92 -4.39 11.72 -7.98
C SER A 92 -4.22 10.73 -9.13
N GLU A 93 -5.30 10.05 -9.53
CA GLU A 93 -5.32 9.06 -10.63
C GLU A 93 -4.67 9.55 -11.92
N ARG A 94 -4.84 10.85 -12.23
CA ARG A 94 -4.29 11.47 -13.45
C ARG A 94 -2.77 11.60 -13.45
N ASN A 95 -2.15 11.69 -12.28
CA ASN A 95 -0.70 11.91 -12.12
C ASN A 95 0.00 10.70 -11.50
N TRP A 96 -0.77 9.73 -11.00
CA TRP A 96 -0.29 8.51 -10.41
C TRP A 96 0.08 7.50 -11.50
N THR A 97 1.33 7.06 -11.50
CA THR A 97 1.86 6.07 -12.45
C THR A 97 1.84 4.63 -11.91
N GLY A 98 1.17 4.38 -10.77
CA GLY A 98 0.94 3.04 -10.22
C GLY A 98 -0.44 2.47 -10.56
N PRO A 99 -0.93 1.43 -9.85
CA PRO A 99 -2.22 0.80 -10.19
C PRO A 99 -3.40 1.76 -9.98
N PRO A 100 -4.55 1.57 -10.67
CA PRO A 100 -5.71 2.48 -10.62
C PRO A 100 -6.20 2.75 -9.19
N LEU A 101 -6.69 3.97 -8.91
CA LEU A 101 -7.11 4.37 -7.56
C LEU A 101 -8.60 4.10 -7.25
N ASP A 102 -9.27 3.32 -8.09
CA ASP A 102 -10.72 3.09 -8.03
C ASP A 102 -11.19 2.66 -6.62
N GLY A 103 -12.12 3.46 -6.08
CA GLY A 103 -12.79 3.25 -4.80
C GLY A 103 -12.16 3.95 -3.59
N MET A 104 -11.21 4.89 -3.78
CA MET A 104 -10.59 5.64 -2.68
C MET A 104 -11.21 7.03 -2.49
N ASP A 105 -11.73 7.30 -1.29
CA ASP A 105 -12.16 8.64 -0.89
C ASP A 105 -10.95 9.47 -0.43
N PHE A 106 -10.66 10.50 -1.21
CA PHE A 106 -9.61 11.48 -0.97
C PHE A 106 -10.13 12.73 -0.23
N SER A 107 -11.40 12.74 0.15
CA SER A 107 -12.00 13.84 0.88
C SER A 107 -11.37 13.96 2.26
N PRO A 108 -11.13 15.18 2.75
CA PRO A 108 -10.69 15.37 4.12
C PRO A 108 -11.75 14.78 5.06
N VAL A 109 -11.34 13.82 5.90
CA VAL A 109 -12.18 13.26 6.96
C VAL A 109 -12.61 14.41 7.88
N ARG A 110 -13.85 14.88 7.72
CA ARG A 110 -14.45 15.85 8.63
C ARG A 110 -14.66 15.15 9.98
N ARG A 111 -13.84 15.48 10.96
CA ARG A 111 -14.17 15.15 12.35
C ARG A 111 -15.38 15.98 12.76
N ARG A 112 -16.37 15.30 13.36
CA ARG A 112 -17.46 15.94 14.12
C ARG A 112 -16.89 16.70 15.32
#